data_AF-A0A8W7PA70-F1
#
_entry.id   AF-A0A8W7PA70-F1
#
_cell.length_a   1.000
_cell.length_b   1.000
_cell.length_c   1.000
_cell.angle_alpha   90.00
_cell.angle_beta   90.00
_cell.angle_gamma   90.00
#
_symmetry.space_group_name_H-M   'P 1'
#
loop_
_entity.id
_entity.type
_entity.pdbx_description
1 polymer ?
#
loop_
_entity_poly.entity_id
_entity_poly.type
_entity_poly.pdbx_seq_one_letter_code
_entity_poly.pdbx_strand_id
1 'polypeptide(L)'
;LPFDMVSIKFLHWTLHDTEQLLSERVYSAPWTLLLFFAVASFAFSYLFHNLRSWMDRSVGTSQPTDRRWAVGTIGAELVAMVGAASVSLSVGTGLFLAFSYPLHTVLGIPHRIIVIGVFLCVATVFWKFDRKSNRRMPMSQSLLDHALNVITVGHFVLYFVLAFVLRPEDTVSSGRHQPIGDCHHTTGTSAPPLCLDTFSRTDYDFHCISKPPNVGAYWYTVCGTPYE
;
A
#
# COMPACT_ATOMS: atom_id res chain seq x y z
N LEU A 1 -4.12 -2.93 2.19
CA LEU A 1 -4.19 -2.78 0.71
C LEU A 1 -5.54 -2.23 0.25
N PRO A 2 -6.68 -2.96 0.25
CA PRO A 2 -7.95 -2.41 -0.24
C PRO A 2 -8.47 -1.28 0.65
N PHE A 3 -8.44 -1.49 1.97
CA PHE A 3 -8.75 -0.45 2.95
C PHE A 3 -7.92 0.80 2.68
N ASP A 4 -6.60 0.65 2.45
CA ASP A 4 -5.72 1.81 2.34
C ASP A 4 -5.96 2.65 1.09
N MET A 5 -6.32 2.00 -0.03
CA MET A 5 -6.63 2.69 -1.27
C MET A 5 -8.01 3.35 -1.22
N VAL A 6 -9.02 2.62 -0.74
CA VAL A 6 -10.39 3.11 -0.63
C VAL A 6 -10.48 4.28 0.36
N SER A 7 -9.76 4.18 1.48
CA SER A 7 -9.76 5.17 2.56
C SER A 7 -9.28 6.57 2.14
N ILE A 8 -8.46 6.69 1.10
CA ILE A 8 -8.05 8.00 0.56
C ILE A 8 -9.27 8.73 -0.01
N LYS A 9 -10.11 8.01 -0.76
CA LYS A 9 -11.31 8.59 -1.39
C LYS A 9 -12.45 8.85 -0.40
N PHE A 10 -12.51 8.08 0.68
CA PHE A 10 -13.45 8.30 1.81
C PHE A 10 -12.86 9.19 2.92
N LEU A 11 -11.73 9.86 2.67
CA LEU A 11 -11.12 10.84 3.56
C LEU A 11 -10.77 10.35 4.98
N HIS A 12 -10.54 9.05 5.17
CA HIS A 12 -10.00 8.57 6.45
C HIS A 12 -8.58 9.09 6.70
N TRP A 13 -7.84 9.36 5.62
CA TRP A 13 -6.60 10.12 5.63
C TRP A 13 -6.37 10.77 4.26
N THR A 14 -5.61 11.86 4.27
CA THR A 14 -5.23 12.61 3.07
C THR A 14 -3.75 12.41 2.76
N LEU A 15 -3.43 12.34 1.48
CA LEU A 15 -2.04 12.35 1.00
C LEU A 15 -1.57 13.79 0.78
N HIS A 16 -0.26 13.98 0.80
CA HIS A 16 0.36 15.26 0.53
C HIS A 16 0.29 15.56 -0.98
N ASP A 17 -0.40 16.62 -1.38
CA ASP A 17 -0.76 16.84 -2.80
C ASP A 17 0.45 17.24 -3.66
N THR A 18 1.45 17.84 -3.03
CA THR A 18 2.65 18.35 -3.73
C THR A 18 3.75 17.30 -3.90
N GLU A 19 3.52 16.06 -3.46
CA GLU A 19 4.49 14.99 -3.59
C GLU A 19 4.47 14.38 -4.99
N GLN A 20 5.56 14.58 -5.74
CA GLN A 20 5.65 14.13 -7.14
C GLN A 20 5.44 12.61 -7.28
N LEU A 21 5.88 11.84 -6.29
CA LEU A 21 5.72 10.39 -6.23
C LEU A 21 4.24 9.96 -6.19
N LEU A 22 3.34 10.82 -5.71
CA LEU A 22 1.92 10.52 -5.52
C LEU A 22 1.02 11.14 -6.61
N SER A 23 1.63 11.81 -7.60
CA SER A 23 0.90 12.55 -8.65
C SER A 23 0.13 11.64 -9.61
N GLU A 24 0.71 10.50 -10.02
CA GLU A 24 0.04 9.55 -10.90
C GLU A 24 -0.89 8.62 -10.11
N ARG A 25 -2.19 8.66 -10.41
CA ARG A 25 -3.24 7.96 -9.65
C ARG A 25 -4.10 7.04 -10.52
N VAL A 26 -4.78 6.11 -9.85
CA VAL A 26 -5.83 5.23 -10.38
C VAL A 26 -6.97 5.21 -9.36
N TYR A 27 -8.14 5.71 -9.74
CA TYR A 27 -9.30 5.90 -8.84
C TYR A 27 -8.90 6.58 -7.51
N SER A 28 -8.30 7.77 -7.58
CA SER A 28 -7.78 8.54 -6.44
C SER A 28 -6.57 7.95 -5.70
N ALA A 29 -6.24 6.67 -5.88
CA ALA A 29 -5.11 6.03 -5.24
C ALA A 29 -3.82 6.14 -6.08
N PRO A 30 -2.68 6.60 -5.51
CA PRO A 30 -1.41 6.63 -6.22
C PRO A 30 -0.92 5.26 -6.69
N TRP A 31 -0.43 5.18 -7.93
CA TRP A 31 0.19 3.97 -8.47
C TRP A 31 1.39 3.50 -7.64
N THR A 32 2.15 4.45 -7.10
CA THR A 32 3.35 4.17 -6.30
C THR A 32 3.04 3.52 -4.95
N LEU A 33 1.86 3.75 -4.37
CA LEU A 33 1.44 3.06 -3.15
C LEU A 33 1.27 1.56 -3.38
N LEU A 34 0.73 1.14 -4.52
CA LEU A 34 0.62 -0.29 -4.88
C LEU A 34 1.99 -0.97 -4.87
N LEU A 35 2.98 -0.33 -5.51
CA LEU A 35 4.34 -0.85 -5.55
C LEU A 35 4.98 -0.85 -4.15
N PHE A 36 4.81 0.23 -3.37
CA PHE A 36 5.32 0.33 -2.01
C PHE A 36 4.79 -0.79 -1.11
N PHE A 37 3.47 -1.03 -1.10
CA PHE A 37 2.87 -2.11 -0.33
C PHE A 37 3.34 -3.48 -0.81
N ALA A 38 3.49 -3.69 -2.12
CA ALA A 38 3.98 -4.94 -2.67
C ALA A 38 5.42 -5.24 -2.22
N VAL A 39 6.34 -4.28 -2.33
CA VAL A 39 7.74 -4.50 -1.93
C VAL A 39 7.91 -4.58 -0.41
N ALA A 40 7.12 -3.84 0.38
CA ALA A 40 7.12 -3.95 1.84
C ALA A 40 6.59 -5.32 2.30
N SER A 41 5.50 -5.81 1.69
CA SER A 41 4.93 -7.14 1.97
C SER A 41 5.89 -8.26 1.56
N PHE A 42 6.57 -8.09 0.42
CA PHE A 42 7.62 -8.99 -0.03
C PHE A 42 8.81 -9.01 0.94
N ALA A 43 9.30 -7.84 1.35
CA ALA A 43 10.40 -7.72 2.30
C ALA A 43 10.06 -8.37 3.64
N PHE A 44 8.85 -8.12 4.17
CA PHE A 44 8.35 -8.79 5.37
C PHE A 44 8.34 -10.31 5.21
N SER A 45 7.70 -10.82 4.16
CA SER A 45 7.58 -12.26 3.93
C SER A 45 8.94 -12.93 3.76
N TYR A 46 9.84 -12.29 3.01
CA TYR A 46 11.21 -12.76 2.82
C TYR A 46 11.96 -12.81 4.14
N LEU A 47 11.99 -11.70 4.90
CA LEU A 47 12.68 -11.62 6.19
C LEU A 47 12.11 -12.61 7.20
N PHE A 48 10.78 -12.71 7.30
CA PHE A 48 10.09 -13.63 8.20
C PHE A 48 10.52 -15.07 7.96
N HIS A 49 10.42 -15.56 6.72
CA HIS A 49 10.79 -16.93 6.40
C HIS A 49 12.28 -17.20 6.60
N ASN A 50 13.16 -16.24 6.29
CA ASN A 50 14.60 -16.41 6.48
C ASN A 50 14.99 -16.39 7.96
N LEU A 51 14.52 -15.42 8.75
CA LEU A 51 14.75 -15.35 10.20
C LEU A 51 14.23 -16.61 10.90
N ARG A 52 13.04 -17.05 10.51
CA ARG A 52 12.46 -18.29 11.01
C ARG A 52 13.33 -19.50 10.70
N SER A 53 13.81 -19.64 9.47
CA SER A 53 14.70 -20.75 9.09
C SER A 53 16.04 -20.75 9.81
N TRP A 54 16.52 -19.57 10.20
CA TRP A 54 17.77 -19.41 10.95
C TRP A 54 17.62 -19.87 12.41
N MET A 55 16.49 -19.54 13.05
CA MET A 55 16.22 -19.90 14.44
C MET A 55 15.74 -21.34 14.61
N ASP A 56 14.92 -21.82 13.67
CA ASP A 56 14.43 -23.19 13.64
C ASP A 56 14.97 -23.92 12.42
N ARG A 57 16.16 -24.51 12.57
CA ARG A 57 16.81 -25.27 11.49
C ARG A 57 16.03 -26.51 11.07
N SER A 58 15.07 -26.98 11.88
CA SER A 58 14.17 -28.08 11.51
C SER A 58 13.16 -27.67 10.43
N VAL A 59 12.89 -26.36 10.32
CA VAL A 59 12.08 -25.74 9.25
C VAL A 59 12.94 -25.38 8.03
N GLY A 60 14.23 -25.11 8.24
CA GLY A 60 15.20 -24.73 7.19
C GLY A 60 15.87 -25.90 6.45
N THR A 61 15.65 -27.16 6.85
CA THR A 61 16.27 -28.32 6.20
C THR A 61 15.57 -28.64 4.88
N SER A 62 16.38 -28.79 3.82
CA SER A 62 15.99 -29.06 2.44
C SER A 62 15.42 -30.48 2.20
N GLN A 63 14.46 -30.91 3.01
CA GLN A 63 13.58 -32.01 2.59
C GLN A 63 12.49 -31.49 1.65
N PRO A 64 12.04 -32.33 0.70
CA PRO A 64 11.19 -31.86 -0.38
C PRO A 64 9.85 -31.38 0.18
N THR A 65 9.57 -30.11 -0.11
CA THR A 65 8.23 -29.52 -0.29
C THR A 65 7.34 -29.14 0.89
N ASP A 66 7.36 -29.77 2.07
CA ASP A 66 6.25 -29.52 3.03
C ASP A 66 6.58 -28.76 4.33
N ARG A 67 7.83 -28.80 4.82
CA ARG A 67 8.12 -28.25 6.16
C ARG A 67 8.22 -26.72 6.27
N ARG A 68 8.46 -26.02 5.16
CA ARG A 68 8.56 -24.54 5.15
C ARG A 68 7.25 -23.86 5.54
N TRP A 69 6.12 -24.50 5.24
CA TRP A 69 4.78 -24.00 5.48
C TRP A 69 4.11 -24.64 6.71
N ALA A 70 4.77 -25.62 7.33
CA ALA A 70 4.34 -26.18 8.61
C ALA A 70 4.48 -25.13 9.72
N VAL A 71 3.93 -25.36 10.91
CA VAL A 71 4.09 -24.46 12.07
C VAL A 71 5.41 -24.78 12.78
N GLY A 72 6.20 -23.76 13.12
CA GLY A 72 7.44 -23.89 13.90
C GLY A 72 7.18 -23.74 15.40
N THR A 73 8.26 -23.67 16.18
CA THR A 73 8.13 -23.37 17.62
C THR A 73 7.62 -21.93 17.84
N ILE A 74 6.72 -21.74 18.82
CA ILE A 74 6.09 -20.43 19.07
C ILE A 74 7.10 -19.30 19.32
N GLY A 75 8.23 -19.61 19.98
CA GLY A 75 9.31 -18.65 20.21
C GLY A 75 9.99 -18.22 18.91
N ALA A 76 10.28 -19.17 18.01
CA ALA A 76 10.87 -18.86 16.71
C ALA A 76 9.90 -18.05 15.84
N GLU A 77 8.60 -18.36 15.85
CA GLU A 77 7.58 -17.60 15.12
C GLU A 77 7.49 -16.16 15.64
N LEU A 78 7.48 -15.97 16.97
CA LEU A 78 7.35 -14.65 17.59
C LEU A 78 8.57 -13.77 17.31
N VAL A 79 9.79 -14.32 17.47
CA VAL A 79 11.02 -13.57 17.17
C VAL A 79 11.12 -13.27 15.68
N ALA A 80 10.71 -14.19 14.80
CA ALA A 80 10.77 -13.98 13.36
C ALA A 80 9.77 -12.90 12.93
N MET A 81 8.56 -12.92 13.51
CA MET A 81 7.54 -11.91 13.28
C MET A 81 8.02 -10.53 13.72
N VAL A 82 8.49 -10.39 14.97
CA VAL A 82 8.94 -9.10 15.52
C VAL A 82 10.16 -8.59 14.74
N GLY A 83 11.13 -9.46 14.46
CA GLY A 83 12.33 -9.10 13.71
C GLY A 83 12.01 -8.68 12.27
N ALA A 84 11.16 -9.44 11.57
CA ALA A 84 10.73 -9.09 10.22
C ALA A 84 9.92 -7.79 10.22
N ALA A 85 8.97 -7.60 11.13
CA ALA A 85 8.19 -6.37 11.23
C ALA A 85 9.09 -5.14 11.44
N SER A 86 10.09 -5.24 12.33
CA SER A 86 11.00 -4.14 12.66
C SER A 86 11.85 -3.67 11.48
N VAL A 87 12.25 -4.59 10.60
CA VAL A 87 13.22 -4.31 9.52
C VAL A 87 12.56 -4.18 8.14
N SER A 88 11.39 -4.79 7.95
CA SER A 88 10.69 -4.89 6.66
C SER A 88 10.38 -3.54 6.03
N LEU A 89 9.99 -2.54 6.81
CA LEU A 89 9.65 -1.22 6.28
C LEU A 89 10.88 -0.50 5.70
N SER A 90 12.02 -0.56 6.41
CA SER A 90 13.28 0.05 5.95
C SER A 90 13.81 -0.66 4.70
N VAL A 91 13.80 -2.00 4.71
CA VAL A 91 14.22 -2.80 3.54
C VAL A 91 13.26 -2.60 2.36
N GLY A 92 11.95 -2.59 2.62
CA GLY A 92 10.92 -2.35 1.63
C GLY A 92 11.05 -0.97 0.99
N THR A 93 11.27 0.07 1.79
CA THR A 93 11.55 1.44 1.30
C THR A 93 12.83 1.48 0.46
N GLY A 94 13.89 0.80 0.91
CA GLY A 94 15.14 0.69 0.15
C GLY A 94 14.92 0.04 -1.22
N LEU A 95 14.17 -1.07 -1.27
CA LEU A 95 13.81 -1.75 -2.53
C LEU A 95 12.93 -0.87 -3.42
N PHE A 96 11.94 -0.19 -2.83
CA PHE A 96 11.06 0.74 -3.55
C PHE A 96 11.87 1.83 -4.26
N LEU A 97 12.81 2.45 -3.55
CA LEU A 97 13.69 3.49 -4.10
C LEU A 97 14.66 2.92 -5.14
N ALA A 98 15.21 1.72 -4.90
CA ALA A 98 16.11 1.06 -5.84
C ALA A 98 15.48 0.80 -7.21
N PHE A 99 14.15 0.56 -7.27
CA PHE A 99 13.42 0.49 -8.54
C PHE A 99 13.00 1.87 -9.05
N SER A 100 12.37 2.67 -8.18
CA SER A 100 11.68 3.89 -8.62
C SER A 100 12.66 5.00 -9.02
N TYR A 101 13.77 5.17 -8.31
CA TYR A 101 14.74 6.24 -8.59
C TYR A 101 15.39 6.11 -9.98
N PRO A 102 16.05 4.98 -10.34
CA PRO A 102 16.66 4.89 -11.67
C PRO A 102 15.62 4.90 -12.80
N LEU A 103 14.46 4.25 -12.61
CA LEU A 103 13.47 4.17 -13.68
C LEU A 103 12.72 5.48 -13.89
N HIS A 104 12.27 6.14 -12.83
CA HIS A 104 11.50 7.38 -12.95
C HIS A 104 12.42 8.59 -13.05
N THR A 105 13.37 8.75 -12.12
CA THR A 105 14.18 9.98 -12.04
C THR A 105 15.29 10.02 -13.10
N VAL A 106 15.97 8.90 -13.38
CA VAL A 106 17.07 8.88 -14.36
C VAL A 106 16.57 8.65 -15.79
N LEU A 107 15.62 7.74 -15.98
CA LEU A 107 15.09 7.39 -17.32
C LEU A 107 13.79 8.12 -17.71
N GLY A 108 13.16 8.85 -16.79
CA GLY A 108 11.91 9.58 -17.07
C GLY A 108 10.69 8.68 -17.30
N ILE A 109 10.72 7.42 -16.87
CA ILE A 109 9.61 6.48 -17.09
C ILE A 109 8.47 6.81 -16.11
N PRO A 110 7.23 7.00 -16.60
CA PRO A 110 6.09 7.28 -15.72
C PRO A 110 5.83 6.15 -14.70
N HIS A 111 5.40 6.52 -13.50
CA HIS A 111 5.21 5.59 -12.39
C HIS A 111 4.22 4.47 -12.72
N ARG A 112 3.13 4.78 -13.44
CA ARG A 112 2.14 3.76 -13.86
C ARG A 112 2.79 2.64 -14.69
N ILE A 113 3.75 2.96 -15.55
CA ILE A 113 4.41 2.00 -16.43
C ILE A 113 5.37 1.11 -15.62
N ILE A 114 6.12 1.72 -14.68
CA ILE A 114 6.99 0.99 -13.76
C ILE A 114 6.17 -0.02 -12.95
N VAL A 115 5.07 0.43 -12.35
CA VAL A 115 4.21 -0.41 -11.52
C VAL A 115 3.63 -1.57 -12.34
N ILE A 116 2.98 -1.29 -13.47
CA ILE A 116 2.43 -2.33 -14.36
C ILE A 116 3.52 -3.31 -14.80
N GLY A 117 4.69 -2.82 -15.20
CA GLY A 117 5.82 -3.66 -15.61
C GLY A 117 6.29 -4.59 -14.51
N VAL A 118 6.46 -4.10 -13.26
CA VAL A 118 6.85 -4.93 -12.11
C VAL A 118 5.81 -6.01 -11.84
N PHE A 119 4.51 -5.67 -11.82
CA PHE A 119 3.45 -6.64 -11.59
C PHE A 119 3.38 -7.71 -12.70
N LEU A 120 3.57 -7.33 -13.97
CA LEU A 120 3.66 -8.28 -15.09
C LEU A 120 4.88 -9.20 -14.97
N CYS A 121 6.04 -8.66 -14.59
CA CYS A 121 7.24 -9.46 -14.32
C CYS A 121 7.00 -10.48 -13.20
N VAL A 122 6.38 -10.07 -12.09
CA VAL A 122 6.04 -10.99 -10.99
C VAL A 122 5.03 -12.04 -11.45
N ALA A 123 3.99 -11.65 -12.19
CA ALA A 123 2.98 -12.57 -12.72
C ALA A 123 3.60 -13.60 -13.66
N THR A 124 4.50 -13.20 -14.56
CA THR A 124 5.20 -14.12 -15.47
C THR A 124 6.15 -15.07 -14.74
N VAL A 125 6.83 -14.60 -13.69
CA VAL A 125 7.63 -15.44 -12.80
C VAL A 125 6.74 -16.49 -12.14
N PHE A 126 5.65 -16.08 -11.51
CA PHE A 126 4.70 -17.02 -10.88
C PHE A 126 4.11 -17.99 -11.88
N TRP A 127 3.67 -17.53 -13.05
CA TRP A 127 3.17 -18.38 -14.13
C TRP A 127 4.19 -19.44 -14.55
N LYS A 128 5.45 -19.04 -14.74
CA LYS A 128 6.53 -19.97 -15.13
C LYS A 128 6.83 -21.00 -14.03
N PHE A 129 6.84 -20.57 -12.77
CA PHE A 129 7.08 -21.48 -11.65
C PHE A 129 5.91 -22.44 -11.42
N ASP A 130 4.67 -21.94 -11.52
CA ASP A 130 3.45 -22.73 -11.38
C ASP A 130 3.39 -23.85 -12.44
N ARG A 131 3.61 -23.53 -13.71
CA ARG A 131 3.61 -24.51 -14.81
C ARG A 131 4.71 -25.57 -14.71
N LYS A 132 5.80 -25.29 -13.99
CA LYS A 132 6.90 -26.23 -13.73
C LYS A 132 6.78 -26.90 -12.36
N SER A 133 5.81 -26.50 -11.56
CA SER A 133 5.61 -27.00 -10.22
C SER A 133 5.00 -28.39 -10.27
N ASN A 134 5.66 -29.37 -9.65
CA ASN A 134 5.05 -30.68 -9.42
C ASN A 134 4.34 -30.74 -8.05
N ARG A 135 3.97 -29.58 -7.50
CA ARG A 135 3.27 -29.48 -6.21
C ARG A 135 1.88 -30.08 -6.35
N ARG A 136 1.58 -31.05 -5.51
CA ARG A 136 0.22 -31.56 -5.35
C ARG A 136 -0.54 -30.61 -4.44
N MET A 137 -1.77 -30.27 -4.80
CA MET A 137 -2.64 -29.55 -3.86
C MET A 137 -2.82 -30.38 -2.58
N PRO A 138 -2.90 -29.74 -1.41
CA PRO A 138 -3.16 -30.46 -0.17
C PRO A 138 -4.46 -31.26 -0.30
N MET A 139 -4.37 -32.57 -0.02
CA MET A 139 -5.43 -33.56 -0.30
C MET A 139 -6.71 -33.32 0.51
N SER A 140 -6.61 -32.63 1.64
CA SER A 140 -7.76 -32.15 2.41
C SER A 140 -7.39 -30.87 3.14
N GLN A 141 -8.24 -29.86 3.03
CA GLN A 141 -8.19 -28.66 3.87
C GLN A 141 -9.09 -28.88 5.08
N SER A 142 -8.65 -28.46 6.26
CA SER A 142 -9.49 -28.50 7.45
C SER A 142 -10.65 -27.51 7.33
N LEU A 143 -11.66 -27.65 8.19
CA LEU A 143 -12.75 -26.65 8.31
C LEU A 143 -12.21 -25.26 8.67
N LEU A 144 -11.15 -25.22 9.49
CA LEU A 144 -10.50 -23.97 9.89
C LEU A 144 -9.82 -23.31 8.69
N ASP A 145 -9.12 -24.09 7.84
CA ASP A 145 -8.50 -23.56 6.63
C ASP A 145 -9.54 -22.96 5.67
N HIS A 146 -10.70 -23.63 5.52
CA HIS A 146 -11.82 -23.08 4.75
C HIS A 146 -12.36 -21.80 5.38
N ALA A 147 -12.57 -21.77 6.69
CA ALA A 147 -13.06 -20.60 7.40
C ALA A 147 -12.11 -19.40 7.24
N LEU A 148 -10.79 -19.60 7.38
CA LEU A 148 -9.79 -18.56 7.16
C LEU A 148 -9.78 -18.05 5.72
N ASN A 149 -9.88 -18.95 4.73
CA ASN A 149 -9.99 -18.55 3.33
C ASN A 149 -11.27 -17.74 3.07
N VAL A 150 -12.41 -18.16 3.61
CA VAL A 150 -13.69 -17.43 3.48
C VAL A 150 -13.61 -16.06 4.14
N ILE A 151 -13.02 -15.94 5.34
CA ILE A 151 -12.80 -14.66 6.01
C ILE A 151 -11.89 -13.76 5.16
N THR A 152 -10.81 -14.31 4.60
CA THR A 152 -9.87 -13.56 3.76
C THR A 152 -10.59 -13.02 2.52
N VAL A 153 -11.25 -13.90 1.75
CA VAL A 153 -12.01 -13.50 0.55
C VAL A 153 -13.12 -12.52 0.92
N GLY A 154 -13.88 -12.80 1.97
CA GLY A 154 -14.95 -11.95 2.47
C GLY A 154 -14.47 -10.55 2.84
N HIS A 155 -13.27 -10.42 3.42
CA HIS A 155 -12.66 -9.12 3.72
C HIS A 155 -12.38 -8.29 2.47
N PHE A 156 -11.80 -8.90 1.42
CA PHE A 156 -11.57 -8.21 0.15
C PHE A 156 -12.87 -7.85 -0.56
N VAL A 157 -13.84 -8.77 -0.58
CA VAL A 157 -15.17 -8.53 -1.16
C VAL A 157 -15.91 -7.43 -0.41
N LEU A 158 -15.84 -7.39 0.92
CA LEU A 158 -16.45 -6.35 1.73
C LEU A 158 -15.93 -4.97 1.31
N TYR A 159 -14.61 -4.75 1.26
CA TYR A 159 -14.07 -3.46 0.86
C TYR A 159 -14.39 -3.09 -0.58
N PHE A 160 -14.42 -4.08 -1.48
CA PHE A 160 -14.89 -3.87 -2.85
C PHE A 160 -16.34 -3.38 -2.84
N VAL A 161 -17.25 -4.08 -2.16
CA VAL A 161 -18.67 -3.69 -2.05
C VAL A 161 -18.81 -2.30 -1.42
N LEU A 162 -18.08 -2.01 -0.33
CA LEU A 162 -18.12 -0.69 0.32
C LEU A 162 -17.70 0.43 -0.64
N ALA A 163 -16.70 0.21 -1.50
CA ALA A 163 -16.27 1.20 -2.48
C ALA A 163 -17.33 1.50 -3.56
N PHE A 164 -18.25 0.58 -3.83
CA PHE A 164 -19.35 0.80 -4.79
C PHE A 164 -20.65 1.28 -4.14
N VAL A 165 -20.94 0.86 -2.91
CA VAL A 165 -22.20 1.16 -2.22
C VAL A 165 -22.14 2.51 -1.52
N LEU A 166 -21.00 2.86 -0.93
CA LEU A 166 -20.84 4.12 -0.22
C LEU A 166 -20.49 5.24 -1.21
N ARG A 167 -21.00 6.44 -0.92
CA ARG A 167 -20.78 7.63 -1.73
C ARG A 167 -19.67 8.47 -1.11
N PRO A 168 -18.51 8.64 -1.78
CA PRO A 168 -17.42 9.42 -1.22
C PRO A 168 -17.79 10.89 -1.01
N GLU A 169 -18.71 11.45 -1.78
CA GLU A 169 -19.22 12.82 -1.64
C GLU A 169 -19.94 13.10 -0.31
N ASP A 170 -20.44 12.05 0.37
CA ASP A 170 -21.07 12.19 1.68
C ASP A 170 -20.04 12.26 2.82
N THR A 171 -18.73 12.12 2.52
CA THR A 171 -17.67 12.11 3.55
C THR A 171 -17.13 13.50 3.84
N VAL A 172 -16.93 13.76 5.13
CA VAL A 172 -16.35 15.00 5.64
C VAL A 172 -15.28 14.63 6.65
N SER A 173 -14.08 15.17 6.48
CA SER A 173 -12.97 14.99 7.42
C SER A 173 -12.60 16.34 8.02
N SER A 174 -12.77 16.46 9.33
CA SER A 174 -12.28 17.59 10.12
C SER A 174 -11.11 17.13 10.97
N GLY A 175 -9.92 17.65 10.69
CA GLY A 175 -8.73 17.20 11.40
C GLY A 175 -7.46 17.87 10.92
N ARG A 176 -6.34 17.21 11.21
CA ARG A 176 -5.02 17.65 10.77
C ARG A 176 -4.81 17.27 9.30
N HIS A 177 -4.52 18.27 8.48
CA HIS A 177 -4.24 18.13 7.06
C HIS A 177 -2.95 18.87 6.67
N GLN A 178 -2.55 18.79 5.40
CA GLN A 178 -1.41 19.53 4.87
C GLN A 178 -1.62 21.04 5.11
N PRO A 179 -0.66 21.77 5.71
CA PRO A 179 -0.84 23.19 6.00
C PRO A 179 -1.12 24.01 4.74
N ILE A 180 -2.09 24.94 4.82
CA ILE A 180 -2.39 25.87 3.72
C ILE A 180 -1.28 26.90 3.58
N GLY A 181 -0.81 27.13 2.35
CA GLY A 181 0.31 28.01 2.04
C GLY A 181 -0.09 29.34 1.42
N ASP A 182 0.80 30.33 1.53
CA ASP A 182 0.77 31.51 0.69
C ASP A 182 1.48 31.20 -0.64
N CYS A 183 0.70 30.93 -1.68
CA CYS A 183 1.21 30.45 -2.97
C CYS A 183 1.66 31.58 -3.89
N HIS A 184 1.52 32.83 -3.45
CA HIS A 184 2.11 33.99 -4.11
C HIS A 184 3.55 34.25 -3.67
N HIS A 185 3.94 33.74 -2.50
CA HIS A 185 5.30 33.87 -1.98
C HIS A 185 5.95 32.49 -1.86
N THR A 186 6.56 32.04 -2.96
CA THR A 186 7.26 30.75 -3.05
C THR A 186 8.48 30.75 -2.13
N THR A 187 8.31 30.27 -0.90
CA THR A 187 9.43 29.91 -0.04
C THR A 187 9.80 28.47 -0.37
N GLY A 188 11.06 28.24 -0.76
CA GLY A 188 11.58 26.94 -1.14
C GLY A 188 11.72 25.99 0.04
N THR A 189 10.62 25.67 0.73
CA THR A 189 10.58 24.66 1.78
C THR A 189 10.60 23.25 1.19
N SER A 190 11.25 22.33 1.91
CA SER A 190 11.34 20.91 1.54
C SER A 190 9.99 20.17 1.60
N ALA A 191 8.99 20.71 2.29
CA ALA A 191 7.61 20.26 2.29
C ALA A 191 6.71 21.44 1.85
N PRO A 192 6.31 21.51 0.57
CA PRO A 192 5.53 22.63 0.07
C PRO A 192 4.13 22.64 0.72
N PRO A 193 3.61 23.80 1.10
CA PRO A 193 2.26 23.88 1.64
C PRO A 193 1.19 23.66 0.56
N LEU A 194 -0.06 23.40 0.97
CA LEU A 194 -1.18 23.21 0.05
C LEU A 194 -1.65 24.55 -0.53
N CYS A 195 -1.77 24.63 -1.85
CA CYS A 195 -2.19 25.82 -2.57
C CYS A 195 -3.63 25.73 -3.04
N LEU A 196 -4.53 26.50 -2.43
CA LEU A 196 -5.98 26.44 -2.71
C LEU A 196 -6.36 26.77 -4.16
N ASP A 197 -5.50 27.49 -4.88
CA ASP A 197 -5.72 27.89 -6.28
C ASP A 197 -5.24 26.85 -7.30
N THR A 198 -4.28 26.00 -6.93
CA THR A 198 -3.60 25.08 -7.87
C THR A 198 -3.71 23.61 -7.50
N PHE A 199 -4.17 23.28 -6.29
CA PHE A 199 -4.28 21.89 -5.85
C PHE A 199 -5.35 21.12 -6.63
N SER A 200 -5.15 19.80 -6.70
CA SER A 200 -6.08 18.91 -7.38
C SER A 200 -7.35 18.69 -6.54
N ARG A 201 -8.50 19.12 -7.07
CA ARG A 201 -9.82 18.93 -6.42
C ARG A 201 -10.46 17.57 -6.72
N THR A 202 -9.65 16.60 -7.13
CA THR A 202 -10.11 15.28 -7.58
C THR A 202 -10.46 14.34 -6.43
N ASP A 203 -9.75 14.46 -5.30
CA ASP A 203 -9.98 13.62 -4.12
C ASP A 203 -10.87 14.28 -3.06
N TYR A 204 -10.69 15.59 -2.88
CA TYR A 204 -11.44 16.40 -1.94
C TYR A 204 -11.45 17.87 -2.36
N ASP A 205 -12.39 18.62 -1.81
CA ASP A 205 -12.44 20.08 -1.90
C ASP A 205 -13.00 20.69 -0.59
N PHE A 206 -13.55 21.90 -0.69
CA PHE A 206 -14.10 22.65 0.44
C PHE A 206 -15.59 23.00 0.25
N HIS A 207 -16.34 22.28 -0.59
CA HIS A 207 -17.72 22.65 -0.92
C HIS A 207 -18.71 22.55 0.27
N CYS A 208 -18.41 21.69 1.24
CA CYS A 208 -19.22 21.47 2.44
C CYS A 208 -19.04 22.54 3.53
N ILE A 209 -18.11 23.49 3.35
CA ILE A 209 -17.88 24.61 4.27
C ILE A 209 -18.13 25.95 3.59
N SER A 210 -18.62 26.92 4.37
CA SER A 210 -19.00 28.24 3.83
C SER A 210 -17.81 29.14 3.50
N LYS A 211 -16.65 28.89 4.12
CA LYS A 211 -15.42 29.65 3.90
C LYS A 211 -14.22 28.70 3.83
N PRO A 212 -13.32 28.86 2.85
CA PRO A 212 -12.11 28.06 2.77
C PRO A 212 -11.20 28.35 3.98
N PRO A 213 -10.31 27.41 4.34
CA PRO A 213 -9.36 27.58 5.43
C PRO A 213 -8.37 28.72 5.15
N ASN A 214 -7.97 29.43 6.21
CA ASN A 214 -6.99 30.51 6.10
C ASN A 214 -5.58 29.98 5.83
N VAL A 215 -4.73 30.80 5.23
CA VAL A 215 -3.29 30.54 5.10
C VAL A 215 -2.68 30.25 6.47
N GLY A 216 -1.84 29.21 6.54
CA GLY A 216 -1.23 28.70 7.76
C GLY A 216 -2.09 27.72 8.56
N ALA A 217 -3.36 27.51 8.17
CA ALA A 217 -4.20 26.51 8.82
C ALA A 217 -3.67 25.11 8.53
N TYR A 218 -3.44 24.33 9.58
CA TYR A 218 -3.10 22.90 9.52
C TYR A 218 -4.21 22.00 10.10
N TRP A 219 -5.24 22.62 10.69
CA TRP A 219 -6.44 21.96 11.18
C TRP A 219 -7.64 22.57 10.49
N TYR A 220 -8.31 21.82 9.61
CA TYR A 220 -9.44 22.31 8.84
C TYR A 220 -10.33 21.14 8.38
N THR A 221 -11.46 21.48 7.76
CA THR A 221 -12.41 20.52 7.22
C THR A 221 -12.24 20.40 5.71
N VAL A 222 -12.22 19.17 5.21
CA VAL A 222 -12.25 18.82 3.79
C VAL A 222 -13.47 17.96 3.47
N CYS A 223 -13.92 18.03 2.23
CA CYS A 223 -15.16 17.45 1.74
C CYS A 223 -14.85 16.47 0.61
N GLY A 224 -15.45 15.28 0.64
CA GLY A 224 -15.19 14.25 -0.38
C GLY A 224 -15.81 14.63 -1.71
N THR A 225 -15.23 14.12 -2.80
CA THR A 225 -15.73 14.35 -4.17
C THR A 225 -16.18 13.02 -4.80
N PRO A 226 -17.07 13.04 -5.81
CA PRO A 226 -17.50 11.82 -6.48
C PRO A 226 -16.34 11.10 -7.20
N TYR A 227 -16.53 9.82 -7.54
CA TYR A 227 -15.61 9.10 -8.43
C TYR A 227 -15.61 9.72 -9.84
N GLU A 228 -14.44 9.71 -10.50
CA GLU A 228 -14.26 10.10 -11.91
C GLU A 228 -14.58 8.95 -12.87
#